data_AF-A0A085BB38-F1
#
_entry.id   AF-A0A085BB38-F1
#
_cell.length_a   1.000
_cell.length_b   1.000
_cell.length_c   1.000
_cell.angle_alpha   90.00
_cell.angle_beta   90.00
_cell.angle_gamma   90.00
#
_symmetry.space_group_name_H-M   'P 1'
#
loop_
_entity.id
_entity.type
_entity.pdbx_description
1 polymer ?
#
loop_
_entity_poly.entity_id
_entity_poly.type
_entity_poly.pdbx_seq_one_letter_code
_entity_poly.pdbx_strand_id
1 'polypeptide(L)'
;MYNLTSLGYSSFAVTKVSFAVQGFQLGTATTFPVNVEVYSSTGGAVTNNLTLRGTATVNITASMVGKVVEVPLVAPVSVSSPEMLIVVSVPDGQPTSTGFYLGGNSNGQTATGYIKASACGANDYMTFAAIGNANAHIVLFPTGNATLGVENLDSVNKSI
;
A
#
# COMPACT_ATOMS: atom_id res chain seq x y z
N MET A 1 2.01 1.90 5.98
CA MET A 1 3.11 2.89 5.96
C MET A 1 4.40 2.17 6.34
N TYR A 2 5.50 2.49 5.68
CA TYR A 2 6.83 1.93 5.93
C TYR A 2 7.75 3.05 6.40
N ASN A 3 8.36 2.89 7.58
CA ASN A 3 9.46 3.77 8.01
C ASN A 3 10.77 3.16 7.50
N LEU A 4 11.35 3.77 6.46
CA LEU A 4 12.54 3.25 5.79
C LEU A 4 13.77 3.31 6.71
N THR A 5 13.90 4.37 7.51
CA THR A 5 15.00 4.51 8.47
C THR A 5 14.97 3.41 9.54
N SER A 6 13.79 3.11 10.10
CA SER A 6 13.62 2.01 11.07
C SER A 6 13.88 0.63 10.47
N LEU A 7 13.80 0.50 9.14
CA LEU A 7 14.15 -0.71 8.41
C LEU A 7 15.63 -0.74 7.98
N GLY A 8 16.42 0.28 8.31
CA GLY A 8 17.84 0.39 7.94
C GLY A 8 18.07 0.78 6.48
N TYR A 9 17.08 1.38 5.81
CA TYR A 9 17.15 1.75 4.39
C TYR A 9 17.33 3.27 4.23
N SER A 10 18.29 3.69 3.40
CA SER A 10 18.42 5.08 2.94
C SER A 10 17.46 5.39 1.79
N SER A 11 17.10 4.37 1.01
CA SER A 11 16.06 4.46 -0.01
C SER A 11 15.49 3.10 -0.35
N PHE A 12 14.30 3.10 -0.95
CA PHE A 12 13.66 1.90 -1.49
C PHE A 12 13.12 2.19 -2.89
N ALA A 13 13.54 1.41 -3.88
CA ALA A 13 13.08 1.50 -5.25
C ALA A 13 11.99 0.46 -5.49
N VAL A 14 10.72 0.88 -5.44
CA VAL A 14 9.56 0.01 -5.67
C VAL A 14 9.50 -0.35 -7.16
N THR A 15 9.43 -1.64 -7.47
CA THR A 15 9.26 -2.15 -8.84
C THR A 15 7.84 -2.66 -9.08
N LYS A 16 7.14 -3.06 -8.02
CA LYS A 16 5.82 -3.68 -8.07
C LYS A 16 5.06 -3.45 -6.77
N VAL A 17 3.75 -3.32 -6.85
CA VAL A 17 2.87 -3.35 -5.67
C VAL A 17 1.96 -4.56 -5.78
N SER A 18 1.84 -5.32 -4.70
CA SER A 18 1.01 -6.51 -4.64
C SER A 18 -0.09 -6.33 -3.59
N PHE A 19 -1.31 -6.73 -3.93
CA PHE A 19 -2.45 -6.69 -3.02
C PHE A 19 -3.40 -7.86 -3.25
N ALA A 20 -4.05 -8.33 -2.19
CA ALA A 20 -5.10 -9.35 -2.34
C ALA A 20 -6.44 -8.73 -2.75
N VAL A 21 -7.21 -9.45 -3.54
CA VAL A 21 -8.58 -9.08 -3.93
C VAL A 21 -9.57 -9.97 -3.19
N GLN A 22 -10.41 -9.39 -2.34
CA GLN A 22 -11.51 -10.12 -1.70
C GLN A 22 -12.73 -10.21 -2.63
N GLY A 23 -13.03 -9.13 -3.34
CA GLY A 23 -14.18 -9.04 -4.22
C GLY A 23 -14.38 -7.63 -4.74
N PHE A 24 -15.32 -7.50 -5.67
CA PHE A 24 -15.72 -6.21 -6.22
C PHE A 24 -17.12 -6.31 -6.83
N GLN A 25 -17.77 -5.17 -7.03
CA GLN A 25 -19.07 -5.05 -7.68
C GLN A 25 -18.90 -4.09 -8.87
N LEU A 26 -19.35 -4.50 -10.06
CA LEU A 26 -19.09 -3.80 -11.33
C LEU A 26 -20.24 -2.94 -11.83
N GLY A 27 -21.44 -3.04 -11.24
CA GLY A 27 -22.65 -2.56 -11.92
C GLY A 27 -22.78 -3.23 -13.29
N THR A 28 -22.62 -2.45 -14.37
CA THR A 28 -22.63 -2.91 -15.76
C THR A 28 -21.25 -3.08 -16.40
N ALA A 29 -20.16 -2.72 -15.71
CA ALA A 29 -18.80 -2.88 -16.24
C ALA A 29 -18.39 -4.36 -16.28
N THR A 30 -17.31 -4.67 -17.02
CA THR A 30 -16.72 -6.02 -17.10
C THR A 30 -15.43 -6.16 -16.29
N THR A 31 -14.79 -5.05 -15.94
CA THR A 31 -13.57 -4.99 -15.12
C THR A 31 -13.60 -3.81 -14.18
N PHE A 32 -12.91 -3.91 -13.04
CA PHE A 32 -12.82 -2.84 -12.04
C PHE A 32 -11.43 -2.18 -12.10
N PRO A 33 -11.29 -0.90 -12.52
CA PRO A 33 -10.01 -0.23 -12.53
C PRO A 33 -9.55 0.09 -11.10
N VAL A 34 -8.33 -0.31 -10.76
CA VAL A 34 -7.71 -0.09 -9.46
C VAL A 34 -6.33 0.53 -9.70
N ASN A 35 -6.00 1.59 -8.97
CA ASN A 35 -4.66 2.16 -9.00
C ASN A 35 -3.85 1.65 -7.80
N VAL A 36 -2.57 1.41 -8.03
CA VAL A 36 -1.56 1.34 -6.97
C VAL A 36 -0.74 2.61 -7.01
N GLU A 37 -0.48 3.19 -5.85
CA GLU A 37 0.21 4.46 -5.72
C GLU A 37 1.33 4.34 -4.69
N VAL A 38 2.48 4.94 -5.01
CA VAL A 38 3.65 5.01 -4.14
C VAL A 38 3.85 6.47 -3.77
N TYR A 39 3.79 6.75 -2.47
CA TYR A 39 4.01 8.08 -1.91
C TYR A 39 5.26 8.11 -1.05
N SER A 40 5.94 9.26 -1.03
CA SER A 40 6.86 9.62 0.04
C SER A 40 6.17 10.49 1.07
N SER A 41 6.52 10.32 2.34
CA SER A 41 6.09 11.14 3.47
C SER A 41 7.31 11.62 4.25
N THR A 42 7.30 12.87 4.71
CA THR A 42 8.35 13.42 5.59
C THR A 42 8.05 13.23 7.08
N GLY A 43 7.02 12.45 7.43
CA GLY A 43 6.61 12.22 8.82
C GLY A 43 5.28 12.88 9.17
N GLY A 44 4.56 12.26 10.11
CA GLY A 44 3.32 12.76 10.70
C GLY A 44 2.20 11.71 10.73
N ALA A 45 0.97 12.16 10.97
CA ALA A 45 -0.20 11.33 10.70
C ALA A 45 -0.21 10.91 9.21
N VAL A 46 -0.80 9.76 8.90
CA VAL A 46 -0.89 9.16 7.54
C VAL A 46 -1.36 10.15 6.45
N THR A 47 -1.98 11.25 6.86
CA THR A 47 -2.62 12.26 6.01
C THR A 47 -1.73 13.43 5.62
N ASN A 48 -0.61 13.66 6.31
CA ASN A 48 0.17 14.90 6.16
C ASN A 48 1.40 14.67 5.29
N ASN A 49 1.73 15.66 4.45
CA ASN A 49 2.98 15.72 3.69
C ASN A 49 3.21 14.56 2.68
N LEU A 50 2.14 14.00 2.11
CA LEU A 50 2.25 12.98 1.07
C LEU A 50 2.61 13.58 -0.29
N THR A 51 3.66 13.06 -0.92
CA THR A 51 4.03 13.38 -2.31
C THR A 51 3.96 12.12 -3.16
N LEU A 52 3.10 12.12 -4.19
CA LEU A 52 3.01 10.99 -5.13
C LEU A 52 4.32 10.86 -5.91
N ARG A 53 4.89 9.65 -5.93
CA ARG A 53 6.14 9.34 -6.63
C ARG A 53 5.92 8.48 -7.85
N GLY A 54 4.87 7.67 -7.86
CA GLY A 54 4.49 6.89 -9.02
C GLY A 54 3.18 6.15 -8.81
N THR A 55 2.60 5.72 -9.93
CA THR A 55 1.31 5.03 -9.96
C THR A 55 1.27 4.04 -11.11
N ALA A 56 0.45 3.00 -10.98
CA ALA A 56 0.07 2.11 -12.07
C ALA A 56 -1.39 1.67 -11.89
N THR A 57 -2.06 1.39 -13.00
CA THR A 57 -3.46 0.93 -13.00
C THR A 57 -3.52 -0.53 -13.41
N VAL A 58 -4.37 -1.30 -12.74
CA VAL A 58 -4.75 -2.66 -13.12
C VAL A 58 -6.26 -2.76 -13.24
N ASN A 59 -6.74 -3.47 -14.26
CA ASN A 59 -8.15 -3.80 -14.41
C ASN A 59 -8.42 -5.16 -13.77
N ILE A 60 -9.11 -5.15 -12.62
CA ILE A 60 -9.45 -6.36 -11.88
C ILE A 60 -10.57 -7.11 -12.59
N THR A 61 -10.40 -8.43 -12.66
CA THR A 61 -11.36 -9.37 -13.27
C THR A 61 -11.82 -10.41 -12.25
N ALA A 62 -12.92 -11.11 -12.54
CA ALA A 62 -13.42 -12.18 -11.67
C ALA A 62 -12.38 -13.28 -11.39
N SER A 63 -11.46 -13.53 -12.33
CA SER A 63 -10.41 -14.54 -12.20
C SER A 63 -9.35 -14.21 -11.14
N MET A 64 -9.32 -12.97 -10.65
CA MET A 64 -8.37 -12.45 -9.67
C MET A 64 -8.93 -12.47 -8.23
N VAL A 65 -10.23 -12.73 -8.06
CA VAL A 65 -10.86 -12.83 -6.73
C VAL A 65 -10.23 -13.98 -5.94
N GLY A 66 -9.90 -13.72 -4.67
CA GLY A 66 -9.23 -14.68 -3.79
C GLY A 66 -7.73 -14.84 -4.06
N LYS A 67 -7.12 -13.99 -4.89
CA LYS A 67 -5.70 -14.04 -5.24
C LYS A 67 -4.98 -12.76 -4.86
N VAL A 68 -3.66 -12.86 -4.75
CA VAL A 68 -2.75 -11.71 -4.76
C VAL A 68 -2.55 -11.29 -6.21
N VAL A 69 -2.90 -10.04 -6.51
CA VAL A 69 -2.63 -9.38 -7.78
C VAL A 69 -1.34 -8.62 -7.65
N GLU A 70 -0.48 -8.75 -8.66
CA GLU A 70 0.79 -8.05 -8.72
C GLU A 70 0.72 -6.99 -9.82
N VAL A 71 1.01 -5.73 -9.48
CA VAL A 71 0.93 -4.60 -10.40
C VAL A 71 2.33 -4.02 -10.59
N PRO A 72 2.99 -4.31 -11.72
CA PRO A 72 4.31 -3.75 -12.01
C PRO A 72 4.21 -2.25 -12.28
N LEU A 73 5.20 -1.49 -11.80
CA LEU A 73 5.39 -0.09 -12.18
C LEU A 73 6.16 -0.03 -13.50
N VAL A 74 5.84 0.95 -14.36
CA VAL A 74 6.48 1.11 -15.68
C VAL A 74 8.00 1.28 -15.56
N ALA A 75 8.45 1.95 -14.50
CA ALA A 75 9.83 2.07 -14.09
C ALA A 75 9.93 1.99 -12.56
N PRO A 76 11.08 1.60 -11.99
CA PRO A 76 11.27 1.63 -10.55
C PRO A 76 11.03 3.04 -9.97
N VAL A 77 10.26 3.11 -8.90
CA VAL A 77 9.93 4.36 -8.18
C VAL A 77 10.75 4.42 -6.90
N SER A 78 11.77 5.28 -6.88
CA SER A 78 12.66 5.46 -5.74
C SER A 78 12.08 6.41 -4.70
N VAL A 79 12.03 5.97 -3.45
CA VAL A 79 11.68 6.78 -2.28
C VAL A 79 12.89 6.84 -1.35
N SER A 80 13.39 8.05 -1.09
CA SER A 80 14.50 8.34 -0.18
C SER A 80 14.07 9.17 1.03
N SER A 81 12.77 9.20 1.31
CA SER A 81 12.18 9.88 2.47
C SER A 81 12.16 8.93 3.67
N PRO A 82 12.13 9.43 4.93
CA PRO A 82 12.05 8.57 6.10
C PRO A 82 10.85 7.62 6.06
N GLU A 83 9.77 8.02 5.40
CA GLU A 83 8.55 7.22 5.26
C GLU A 83 8.12 7.05 3.81
N MET A 84 7.59 5.85 3.53
CA MET A 84 6.96 5.47 2.28
C MET A 84 5.54 4.96 2.55
N LEU A 85 4.58 5.37 1.74
CA LEU A 85 3.21 4.89 1.80
C LEU A 85 2.84 4.20 0.49
N ILE A 86 2.25 3.02 0.60
CA ILE A 86 1.67 2.27 -0.52
C ILE A 86 0.16 2.35 -0.37
N VAL A 87 -0.51 2.77 -1.44
CA VAL A 87 -1.96 2.96 -1.47
C VAL A 87 -2.54 2.13 -2.60
N VAL A 88 -3.68 1.51 -2.34
CA VAL A 88 -4.58 1.02 -3.37
C VAL A 88 -5.76 1.99 -3.41
N SER A 89 -5.94 2.68 -4.53
CA SER A 89 -7.02 3.64 -4.72
C SER A 89 -7.96 3.15 -5.81
N VAL A 90 -9.24 3.44 -5.61
CA VAL A 90 -10.29 3.16 -6.59
C VAL A 90 -10.93 4.48 -6.97
N PRO A 91 -11.01 4.84 -8.27
CA PRO A 91 -11.60 6.11 -8.66
C PRO A 91 -13.10 6.12 -8.35
N ASP A 92 -13.57 7.21 -7.75
CA ASP A 92 -14.99 7.52 -7.68
C ASP A 92 -15.51 7.77 -9.10
N GLY A 93 -16.62 7.12 -9.49
CA GLY A 93 -17.22 7.35 -10.81
C GLY A 93 -17.73 6.12 -11.57
N GLN A 94 -17.74 4.94 -10.96
CA GLN A 94 -18.48 3.80 -11.49
C GLN A 94 -19.94 3.84 -10.98
N PRO A 95 -20.92 3.28 -11.72
CA PRO A 95 -22.35 3.38 -11.41
C PRO A 95 -22.68 3.05 -9.94
N THR A 96 -23.80 3.55 -9.43
CA THR A 96 -24.26 3.60 -8.02
C THR A 96 -24.38 2.27 -7.24
N SER A 97 -23.70 1.21 -7.66
CA SER A 97 -23.64 -0.12 -7.05
C SER A 97 -22.24 -0.76 -7.16
N THR A 98 -21.19 0.04 -7.38
CA THR A 98 -19.81 -0.47 -7.44
C THR A 98 -19.11 -0.39 -6.10
N GLY A 99 -18.32 -1.42 -5.80
CA GLY A 99 -17.54 -1.52 -4.58
C GLY A 99 -16.28 -2.34 -4.83
N PHE A 100 -15.23 -2.09 -4.07
CA PHE A 100 -14.00 -2.86 -4.12
C PHE A 100 -13.59 -3.25 -2.71
N TYR A 101 -13.29 -4.52 -2.51
CA TYR A 101 -12.94 -5.10 -1.22
C TYR A 101 -11.51 -5.63 -1.28
N LEU A 102 -10.62 -4.99 -0.52
CA LEU A 102 -9.25 -5.45 -0.35
C LEU A 102 -9.22 -6.76 0.42
N GLY A 103 -8.42 -7.70 -0.07
CA GLY A 103 -8.20 -8.99 0.58
C GLY A 103 -7.32 -8.87 1.81
N GLY A 104 -7.63 -9.68 2.82
CA GLY A 104 -6.85 -9.83 4.03
C GLY A 104 -6.62 -11.28 4.40
N ASN A 105 -5.88 -11.53 5.47
CA ASN A 105 -5.67 -12.86 6.04
C ASN A 105 -5.73 -12.84 7.58
N SER A 106 -5.57 -13.99 8.22
CA SER A 106 -5.61 -14.13 9.68
C SER A 106 -4.23 -14.07 10.35
N ASN A 107 -3.16 -13.77 9.61
CA ASN A 107 -1.78 -13.84 10.11
C ASN A 107 -1.35 -12.58 10.89
N GLY A 108 -2.30 -11.71 11.24
CA GLY A 108 -2.02 -10.41 11.82
C GLY A 108 -1.44 -9.41 10.81
N GLN A 109 -1.30 -8.17 11.25
CA GLN A 109 -0.74 -7.08 10.44
C GLN A 109 0.70 -6.78 10.89
N THR A 110 1.59 -6.52 9.93
CA THR A 110 2.98 -6.08 10.21
C THR A 110 3.06 -4.58 10.55
N ALA A 111 2.04 -3.82 10.18
CA ALA A 111 1.84 -2.42 10.53
C ALA A 111 0.34 -2.07 10.46
N THR A 112 -0.08 -0.99 11.11
CA THR A 112 -1.48 -0.52 11.04
C THR A 112 -1.88 -0.18 9.60
N GLY A 113 -2.94 -0.82 9.12
CA GLY A 113 -3.62 -0.48 7.88
C GLY A 113 -4.69 0.60 8.09
N TYR A 114 -4.89 1.43 7.07
CA TYR A 114 -5.87 2.52 7.09
C TYR A 114 -6.78 2.43 5.87
N ILE A 115 -8.00 2.92 6.04
CA ILE A 115 -9.01 3.05 4.99
C ILE A 115 -9.57 4.48 5.02
N LYS A 116 -9.83 5.02 3.83
CA LYS A 116 -10.58 6.26 3.63
C LYS A 116 -11.61 6.01 2.55
N ALA A 117 -12.85 5.83 2.97
CA ALA A 117 -14.00 5.53 2.12
C ALA A 117 -15.26 5.92 2.89
N SER A 118 -15.84 7.07 2.55
CA SER A 118 -17.05 7.60 3.23
C SER A 118 -18.22 6.62 3.16
N ALA A 119 -18.39 5.93 2.02
CA ALA A 119 -19.39 4.87 1.84
C ALA A 119 -19.21 3.67 2.78
N CYS A 120 -18.00 3.44 3.31
CA CYS A 120 -17.70 2.42 4.31
C CYS A 120 -17.71 2.97 5.75
N GLY A 121 -18.13 4.22 5.96
CA GLY A 121 -18.10 4.89 7.26
C GLY A 121 -16.73 5.49 7.64
N ALA A 122 -15.74 5.45 6.75
CA ALA A 122 -14.39 5.99 6.98
C ALA A 122 -14.23 7.35 6.27
N ASN A 123 -14.78 8.41 6.86
CA ASN A 123 -14.75 9.77 6.28
C ASN A 123 -13.35 10.41 6.25
N ASP A 124 -12.43 9.89 7.06
CA ASP A 124 -11.01 10.19 6.95
C ASP A 124 -10.20 8.89 7.10
N TYR A 125 -8.87 8.98 7.12
CA TYR A 125 -7.99 7.83 7.34
C TYR A 125 -8.26 7.21 8.72
N MET A 126 -9.04 6.13 8.72
CA MET A 126 -9.40 5.37 9.91
C MET A 126 -8.75 4.00 9.85
N THR A 127 -8.50 3.39 11.01
CA THR A 127 -8.09 1.98 11.04
C THR A 127 -9.27 1.09 10.72
N PHE A 128 -9.01 -0.11 10.20
CA PHE A 128 -10.08 -1.10 9.98
C PHE A 128 -10.81 -1.46 11.29
N ALA A 129 -10.08 -1.51 12.41
CA ALA A 129 -10.68 -1.70 13.74
C ALA A 129 -11.65 -0.57 14.12
N ALA A 130 -11.32 0.69 13.82
CA ALA A 130 -12.17 1.84 14.14
C ALA A 130 -13.51 1.84 13.39
N ILE A 131 -13.61 1.13 12.26
CA ILE A 131 -14.85 0.92 11.51
C ILE A 131 -15.48 -0.47 11.74
N GLY A 132 -15.11 -1.15 12.83
CA GLY A 132 -15.71 -2.44 13.22
C GLY A 132 -15.10 -3.69 12.57
N ASN A 133 -14.01 -3.55 11.81
CA ASN A 133 -13.35 -4.63 11.08
C ASN A 133 -11.96 -4.97 11.67
N ALA A 134 -11.89 -5.24 12.97
CA ALA A 134 -10.61 -5.45 13.67
C ALA A 134 -9.76 -6.61 13.14
N ASN A 135 -10.41 -7.62 12.53
CA ASN A 135 -9.75 -8.80 11.97
C ASN A 135 -9.41 -8.67 10.47
N ALA A 136 -9.65 -7.50 9.86
CA ALA A 136 -9.31 -7.25 8.46
C ALA A 136 -7.82 -6.90 8.34
N HIS A 137 -6.94 -7.90 8.39
CA HIS A 137 -5.50 -7.71 8.17
C HIS A 137 -5.19 -7.70 6.67
N ILE A 138 -5.19 -6.51 6.07
CA ILE A 138 -5.02 -6.33 4.62
C ILE A 138 -3.68 -6.86 4.13
N VAL A 139 -3.71 -7.60 3.03
CA VAL A 139 -2.52 -8.03 2.29
C VAL A 139 -2.23 -6.97 1.23
N LEU A 140 -1.27 -6.09 1.54
CA LEU A 140 -0.75 -5.05 0.66
C LEU A 140 0.74 -4.86 0.94
N PHE A 141 1.60 -5.03 -0.07
CA PHE A 141 3.03 -4.88 0.08
C PHE A 141 3.74 -4.49 -1.21
N PRO A 142 4.81 -3.68 -1.14
CA PRO A 142 5.67 -3.41 -2.27
C PRO A 142 6.70 -4.54 -2.46
N THR A 143 7.16 -4.70 -3.70
CA THR A 143 8.40 -5.40 -4.04
C THR A 143 9.35 -4.40 -4.67
N GLY A 144 10.64 -4.50 -4.37
CA GLY A 144 11.63 -3.53 -4.81
C GLY A 144 13.01 -3.80 -4.27
N ASN A 145 13.92 -2.86 -4.54
CA ASN A 145 15.31 -2.93 -4.11
C ASN A 145 15.58 -1.89 -3.03
N ALA A 146 16.10 -2.31 -1.89
CA ALA A 146 16.53 -1.41 -0.84
C ALA A 146 17.98 -0.96 -1.05
N THR A 147 18.26 0.31 -0.80
CA THR A 147 19.62 0.79 -0.55
C THR A 147 19.78 0.89 0.96
N LEU A 148 20.79 0.22 1.51
CA LEU A 148 21.06 0.28 2.94
C LEU A 148 21.44 1.70 3.36
N GLY A 149 21.06 2.09 4.57
CA GLY A 149 21.64 3.25 5.23
C GLY A 149 23.12 2.99 5.51
N VAL A 150 23.92 4.05 5.52
CA VAL A 150 25.18 4.01 6.25
C VAL A 150 24.83 3.95 7.73
N GLU A 151 24.65 2.74 8.26
CA GLU A 151 24.99 2.56 9.67
C GLU A 151 26.47 2.92 9.78
N ASN A 152 26.85 3.69 10.79
CA ASN A 152 28.25 3.76 11.19
C ASN A 152 28.67 2.30 11.49
N LEU A 153 29.18 1.59 10.48
CA LEU A 153 30.16 0.55 10.64
C LEU A 153 31.40 1.29 11.13
N ASP A 154 31.33 1.82 12.36
CA ASP A 154 32.50 2.23 13.09
C ASP A 154 33.29 0.93 13.23
N SER A 155 34.25 0.78 12.34
CA SER A 155 35.33 -0.18 12.38
C SER A 155 36.21 0.15 13.58
N VAL A 156 35.65 0.14 14.78
CA VAL A 156 36.42 -0.10 15.99
C VAL A 156 36.84 -1.55 15.88
N ASN A 157 38.01 -1.76 15.29
CA ASN A 157 38.84 -2.94 15.44
C ASN A 157 38.76 -3.43 16.89
N LYS A 158 37.87 -4.39 17.14
CA LYS A 158 38.01 -5.28 18.29
C LYS A 158 38.80 -6.46 17.77
N SER A 159 40.11 -6.26 17.71
CA SER A 159 41.08 -7.33 17.48
C SER A 159 40.77 -8.47 18.45
N ILE A 160 40.57 -9.66 17.89
CA ILE A 160 40.75 -10.93 18.60
C ILE A 160 42.24 -11.28 18.50
#